data_AF-A0AA86TRI1-F1
#
_entry.id   AF-A0AA86TRI1-F1
#
_cell.length_a   1.000
_cell.length_b   1.000
_cell.length_c   1.000
_cell.angle_alpha   90.00
_cell.angle_beta   90.00
_cell.angle_gamma   90.00
#
_symmetry.space_group_name_H-M   'P 1'
#
loop_
_entity.id
_entity.type
_entity.pdbx_description
1 polymer ?
#
loop_
_entity_poly.entity_id
_entity_poly.type
_entity_poly.pdbx_seq_one_letter_code
_entity_poly.pdbx_strand_id
1 'polypeptide(L)'
;MKNLNTLQIASTKVIDLHPLQYLYKLVEISAFDACIIDVSPLSNLTQLKDLTLTKNKITNAETLKHHKIFSEYEFSDQEVPTPDELTFYSKILSVHSSHKQIRKIQAENRVSKFRESITHQKEDIKFQINEQIRAINQKIEIWAQFVQNSNADQ
;
A
#
# COMPACT_ATOMS: atom_id res chain seq x y z
N MET A 1 -25.35 -19.16 -2.94
CA MET A 1 -24.25 -19.28 -1.95
C MET A 1 -23.56 -17.93 -1.84
N LYS A 2 -23.70 -17.16 -0.73
CA LYS A 2 -23.20 -15.77 -0.60
C LYS A 2 -22.21 -15.55 0.56
N ASN A 3 -21.75 -16.63 1.21
CA ASN A 3 -20.92 -16.57 2.42
C ASN A 3 -19.65 -17.43 2.31
N LEU A 4 -19.20 -17.72 1.07
CA LEU A 4 -17.96 -18.44 0.89
C LEU A 4 -16.79 -17.46 1.05
N ASN A 5 -15.93 -17.72 2.02
CA ASN A 5 -14.76 -16.89 2.32
C ASN A 5 -13.46 -17.53 1.79
N THR A 6 -13.40 -18.85 1.74
CA THR A 6 -12.25 -19.61 1.26
C THR A 6 -12.73 -20.61 0.21
N LEU A 7 -12.00 -20.72 -0.90
CA LEU A 7 -12.26 -21.68 -1.96
C LEU A 7 -10.99 -22.46 -2.26
N GLN A 8 -11.09 -23.79 -2.20
CA GLN A 8 -10.02 -24.70 -2.60
C GLN A 8 -10.45 -25.50 -3.83
N ILE A 9 -9.58 -25.51 -4.82
CA ILE A 9 -9.74 -26.20 -6.10
C ILE A 9 -8.48 -27.03 -6.30
N ALA A 10 -8.61 -28.34 -6.56
CA ALA A 10 -7.46 -29.18 -6.84
C ALA A 10 -7.78 -30.24 -7.89
N SER A 11 -6.88 -30.43 -8.87
CA SER A 11 -6.89 -31.57 -9.80
C SER A 11 -8.21 -31.76 -10.56
N THR A 12 -8.79 -30.65 -11.01
CA THR A 12 -10.03 -30.64 -11.81
C THR A 12 -9.72 -30.37 -13.29
N LYS A 13 -10.38 -31.11 -14.20
CA LYS A 13 -10.19 -31.00 -15.65
C LYS A 13 -10.85 -29.76 -16.27
N VAL A 14 -10.37 -28.56 -15.91
CA VAL A 14 -10.84 -27.23 -16.34
C VAL A 14 -11.91 -26.64 -15.43
N ILE A 15 -11.56 -25.51 -14.80
CA ILE A 15 -12.51 -24.64 -14.09
C ILE A 15 -12.65 -23.32 -14.83
N ASP A 16 -13.87 -23.06 -15.27
CA ASP A 16 -14.33 -21.72 -15.57
C ASP A 16 -14.56 -20.96 -14.25
N LEU A 17 -13.82 -19.87 -14.05
CA LEU A 17 -13.91 -19.02 -12.86
C LEU A 17 -15.02 -17.97 -12.95
N HIS A 18 -15.74 -17.84 -14.08
CA HIS A 18 -16.83 -16.86 -14.24
C HIS A 18 -17.85 -16.88 -13.10
N PRO A 19 -18.30 -18.04 -12.57
CA PRO A 19 -19.24 -18.07 -11.45
C PRO A 19 -18.70 -17.40 -10.18
N LEU A 20 -17.38 -17.31 -10.00
CA LEU A 20 -16.75 -16.75 -8.82
C LEU A 20 -16.84 -15.23 -8.76
N GLN A 21 -17.09 -14.54 -9.89
CA GLN A 21 -17.16 -13.07 -9.94
C GLN A 21 -18.20 -12.47 -9.00
N TYR A 22 -19.22 -13.26 -8.62
CA TYR A 22 -20.29 -12.83 -7.72
C TYR A 22 -20.01 -13.16 -6.25
N LEU A 23 -18.89 -13.81 -5.93
CA LEU A 23 -18.52 -14.19 -4.57
C LEU A 23 -17.65 -13.12 -3.92
N TYR A 24 -18.19 -11.91 -3.81
CA TYR A 24 -17.53 -10.70 -3.29
C TYR A 24 -17.01 -10.80 -1.85
N LYS A 25 -17.34 -11.88 -1.13
CA LYS A 25 -16.85 -12.17 0.22
C LYS A 25 -15.65 -13.12 0.25
N LEU A 26 -15.20 -13.64 -0.90
CA LEU A 26 -14.00 -14.46 -0.97
C LEU A 26 -12.79 -13.65 -0.51
N VAL A 27 -12.09 -14.22 0.47
CA VAL A 27 -10.85 -13.71 1.06
C VAL A 27 -9.68 -14.54 0.59
N GLU A 28 -9.88 -15.83 0.34
CA GLU A 28 -8.82 -16.77 0.01
C GLU A 28 -9.25 -17.71 -1.13
N ILE A 29 -8.39 -17.85 -2.14
CA ILE A 29 -8.55 -18.84 -3.22
C ILE A 29 -7.24 -19.61 -3.36
N SER A 30 -7.31 -20.93 -3.27
CA SER A 30 -6.22 -21.83 -3.61
C SER A 30 -6.66 -22.77 -4.73
N ALA A 31 -5.98 -22.69 -5.87
CA ALA A 31 -6.21 -23.57 -6.99
C ALA A 31 -4.91 -24.26 -7.41
N PHE A 32 -4.88 -25.58 -7.32
CA PHE A 32 -3.74 -26.41 -7.69
C PHE A 32 -4.09 -27.32 -8.87
N ASP A 33 -3.29 -27.26 -9.94
CA ASP A 33 -3.43 -28.17 -11.09
C ASP A 33 -4.87 -28.28 -11.61
N ALA A 34 -5.50 -27.12 -11.84
CA ALA A 34 -6.91 -27.01 -12.19
C ALA A 34 -7.16 -26.62 -13.65
N CYS A 35 -6.09 -26.58 -14.46
CA CYS A 35 -6.13 -26.13 -15.86
C CYS A 35 -6.79 -24.75 -16.05
N ILE A 36 -6.68 -23.84 -15.07
CA ILE A 36 -7.22 -22.48 -15.18
C ILE A 36 -6.42 -21.71 -16.23
N ILE A 37 -7.11 -21.07 -17.17
CA ILE A 37 -6.50 -20.25 -18.24
C ILE A 37 -6.78 -18.78 -18.05
N ASP A 38 -8.03 -18.43 -17.70
CA ASP A 38 -8.48 -17.05 -17.50
C ASP A 38 -8.80 -16.78 -16.03
N VAL A 39 -8.18 -15.73 -15.49
CA VAL A 39 -8.37 -15.23 -14.11
C VAL A 39 -9.06 -13.88 -14.07
N SER A 40 -9.45 -13.32 -15.22
CA SER A 40 -10.22 -12.08 -15.33
C SER A 40 -11.48 -12.04 -14.44
N PRO A 41 -12.20 -13.16 -14.18
CA PRO A 41 -13.37 -13.13 -13.31
C PRO A 41 -13.06 -12.79 -11.84
N LEU A 42 -11.80 -12.94 -11.40
CA LEU A 42 -11.39 -12.63 -10.04
C LEU A 42 -11.09 -11.13 -9.83
N SER A 43 -10.98 -10.35 -10.90
CA SER A 43 -10.58 -8.94 -10.89
C SER A 43 -11.44 -8.04 -9.99
N ASN A 44 -12.72 -8.36 -9.84
CA ASN A 44 -13.67 -7.60 -9.03
C ASN A 44 -13.77 -8.08 -7.57
N LEU A 45 -13.03 -9.13 -7.18
CA LEU A 45 -13.05 -9.67 -5.82
C LEU A 45 -12.16 -8.84 -4.89
N THR A 46 -12.60 -7.62 -4.55
CA THR A 46 -11.79 -6.64 -3.79
C THR A 46 -11.42 -7.08 -2.38
N GLN A 47 -12.10 -8.08 -1.82
CA GLN A 47 -11.79 -8.64 -0.50
C GLN A 47 -10.79 -9.80 -0.55
N LEU A 48 -10.40 -10.28 -1.74
CA LEU A 48 -9.48 -11.38 -1.92
C LEU A 48 -8.06 -10.95 -1.51
N LYS A 49 -7.57 -11.54 -0.42
CA LYS A 49 -6.28 -11.23 0.20
C LYS A 49 -5.20 -12.22 -0.18
N ASP A 50 -5.56 -13.49 -0.35
CA ASP A 50 -4.61 -14.55 -0.65
C ASP A 50 -5.10 -15.37 -1.85
N LEU A 51 -4.27 -15.42 -2.87
CA LEU A 51 -4.56 -16.10 -4.13
C LEU A 51 -3.34 -16.95 -4.53
N THR A 52 -3.53 -18.27 -4.51
CA THR A 52 -2.54 -19.27 -4.91
C THR A 52 -3.07 -20.02 -6.13
N LEU A 53 -2.31 -20.03 -7.23
CA LEU A 53 -2.72 -20.57 -8.53
C LEU A 53 -1.68 -21.54 -9.12
N THR A 54 -1.06 -22.35 -8.28
CA THR A 54 0.05 -23.23 -8.62
C THR A 54 -0.34 -24.30 -9.66
N LYS A 55 0.55 -24.61 -10.61
CA LYS A 55 0.34 -25.58 -11.70
C LYS A 55 -0.92 -25.32 -12.57
N ASN A 56 -1.28 -24.06 -12.81
CA ASN A 56 -2.34 -23.71 -13.77
C ASN A 56 -1.76 -23.23 -15.12
N LYS A 57 -2.62 -23.09 -16.13
CA LYS A 57 -2.26 -22.71 -17.51
C LYS A 57 -2.59 -21.24 -17.81
N ILE A 58 -2.39 -20.37 -16.83
CA ILE A 58 -2.78 -18.96 -16.89
C ILE A 58 -1.82 -18.23 -17.83
N THR A 59 -2.36 -17.61 -18.87
CA THR A 59 -1.55 -16.90 -19.88
C THR A 59 -1.48 -15.40 -19.64
N ASN A 60 -2.43 -14.85 -18.87
CA ASN A 60 -2.51 -13.42 -18.55
C ASN A 60 -3.09 -13.21 -17.14
N ALA A 61 -2.35 -12.52 -16.28
CA ALA A 61 -2.75 -12.17 -14.92
C ALA A 61 -2.76 -10.65 -14.68
N GLU A 62 -2.70 -9.84 -15.73
CA GLU A 62 -2.70 -8.38 -15.60
C GLU A 62 -3.95 -7.83 -14.92
N THR A 63 -5.06 -8.56 -15.00
CA THR A 63 -6.33 -8.23 -14.35
C THR A 63 -6.28 -8.34 -12.83
N LEU A 64 -5.24 -8.97 -12.27
CA LEU A 64 -5.05 -9.18 -10.83
C LEU A 64 -4.09 -8.15 -10.20
N LYS A 65 -3.75 -7.05 -10.90
CA LYS A 65 -2.84 -5.98 -10.42
C LYS A 65 -3.22 -5.41 -9.05
N HIS A 66 -4.48 -5.52 -8.64
CA HIS A 66 -4.96 -4.98 -7.37
C HIS A 66 -4.94 -5.98 -6.21
N HIS A 67 -4.74 -7.27 -6.49
CA HIS A 67 -4.76 -8.34 -5.51
C HIS A 67 -3.35 -8.64 -4.98
N LYS A 68 -3.26 -9.03 -3.71
CA LYS A 68 -2.01 -9.52 -3.14
C LYS A 68 -1.87 -10.98 -3.58
N ILE A 69 -1.12 -11.21 -4.66
CA ILE A 69 -0.90 -12.54 -5.20
C ILE A 69 0.32 -13.16 -4.49
N PHE A 70 0.15 -14.36 -3.94
CA PHE A 70 1.23 -15.20 -3.45
C PHE A 70 1.38 -16.40 -4.38
N SER A 71 2.34 -16.32 -5.29
CA SER A 71 2.76 -17.46 -6.10
C SER A 71 4.00 -18.09 -5.48
N GLU A 72 3.82 -19.03 -4.57
CA GLU A 72 4.87 -20.01 -4.27
C GLU A 72 4.87 -21.02 -5.41
N TYR A 73 5.77 -20.83 -6.36
CA TYR A 73 6.03 -21.83 -7.38
C TYR A 73 7.07 -22.80 -6.82
N GLU A 74 6.61 -23.94 -6.30
CA GLU A 74 7.47 -25.09 -6.07
C GLU A 74 7.74 -25.72 -7.44
N PHE A 75 9.01 -25.67 -7.89
CA PHE A 75 9.46 -26.62 -8.90
C PHE A 75 9.23 -28.00 -8.30
N SER A 76 8.19 -28.73 -8.73
CA SER A 76 8.18 -30.16 -8.46
C SER A 76 9.33 -30.73 -9.25
N ASP A 77 10.23 -31.45 -8.58
CA ASP A 77 11.52 -31.98 -9.03
C ASP A 77 11.48 -32.92 -10.28
N GLN A 78 10.48 -32.82 -11.14
CA GLN A 78 10.19 -33.78 -12.20
C GLN A 78 9.90 -33.17 -13.59
N GLU A 79 9.78 -31.86 -13.76
CA GLU A 79 9.65 -31.26 -15.11
C GLU A 79 10.40 -29.93 -15.24
N VAL A 80 11.16 -29.80 -16.33
CA VAL A 80 11.83 -28.54 -16.70
C VAL A 80 10.77 -27.54 -17.12
N PRO A 81 10.68 -26.36 -16.48
CA PRO A 81 9.71 -25.34 -16.84
C PRO A 81 9.87 -24.92 -18.31
N THR A 82 8.75 -24.82 -19.02
CA THR A 82 8.73 -24.36 -20.40
C THR A 82 9.11 -22.87 -20.50
N PRO A 83 9.58 -22.39 -21.67
CA PRO A 83 9.90 -20.97 -21.86
C PRO A 83 8.72 -20.02 -21.59
N ASP A 84 7.49 -20.46 -21.89
CA ASP A 84 6.28 -19.67 -21.63
C ASP A 84 5.99 -19.57 -20.13
N GLU A 85 6.19 -20.66 -19.37
CA GLU A 85 6.09 -20.67 -17.92
C GLU A 85 7.15 -19.77 -17.28
N LEU A 86 8.40 -19.83 -17.73
CA LEU A 86 9.47 -18.93 -17.28
C LEU A 86 9.15 -17.45 -17.59
N THR A 87 8.61 -17.19 -18.77
CA THR A 87 8.17 -15.84 -19.17
C THR A 87 7.01 -15.35 -18.31
N PHE A 88 6.07 -16.23 -17.96
CA PHE A 88 4.98 -15.92 -17.05
C PHE A 88 5.48 -15.64 -15.62
N TYR A 89 6.36 -16.47 -15.05
CA TYR A 89 6.92 -16.22 -13.71
C TYR A 89 7.71 -14.93 -13.65
N SER A 90 8.50 -14.62 -14.67
CA SER A 90 9.24 -13.35 -14.71
C SER A 90 8.29 -12.14 -14.74
N LYS A 91 7.14 -12.23 -15.44
CA LYS A 91 6.09 -11.19 -15.40
C LYS A 91 5.42 -11.08 -14.03
N ILE A 92 5.07 -12.19 -13.38
CA ILE A 92 4.47 -12.14 -12.03
C ILE A 92 5.46 -11.61 -10.99
N LEU A 93 6.70 -12.07 -11.01
CA LEU A 93 7.77 -11.61 -10.10
C LEU A 93 8.10 -10.13 -10.31
N SER A 94 8.12 -9.66 -11.55
CA SER A 94 8.31 -8.24 -11.85
C SER A 94 7.13 -7.40 -11.36
N VAL A 95 5.88 -7.81 -11.59
CA VAL A 95 4.69 -7.13 -11.05
C VAL A 95 4.72 -7.10 -9.51
N HIS A 96 5.06 -8.19 -8.85
CA HIS A 96 5.18 -8.25 -7.39
C HIS A 96 6.29 -7.32 -6.86
N SER A 97 7.45 -7.35 -7.50
CA SER A 97 8.61 -6.50 -7.15
C SER A 97 8.32 -5.01 -7.38
N SER A 98 7.69 -4.67 -8.52
CA SER A 98 7.25 -3.30 -8.83
C SER A 98 6.22 -2.80 -7.82
N HIS A 99 5.24 -3.61 -7.41
CA HIS A 99 4.30 -3.22 -6.36
C HIS A 99 4.97 -2.99 -5.01
N LYS A 100 5.94 -3.82 -4.63
CA LYS A 100 6.73 -3.63 -3.41
C LYS A 100 7.52 -2.30 -3.46
N GLN A 101 8.11 -1.97 -4.61
CA GLN A 101 8.80 -0.70 -4.81
C GLN A 101 7.85 0.51 -4.79
N ILE A 102 6.69 0.43 -5.46
CA ILE A 102 5.68 1.51 -5.45
C ILE A 102 5.19 1.79 -4.02
N ARG A 103 4.94 0.74 -3.22
CA ARG A 103 4.55 0.91 -1.80
C ARG A 103 5.65 1.57 -0.98
N LYS A 104 6.91 1.19 -1.20
CA LYS A 104 8.08 1.82 -0.55
C LYS A 104 8.17 3.30 -0.90
N ILE A 105 8.09 3.65 -2.19
CA ILE A 105 8.11 5.03 -2.68
C ILE A 105 6.94 5.84 -2.11
N GLN A 106 5.73 5.27 -2.07
CA GLN A 106 4.56 5.92 -1.48
C GLN A 106 4.72 6.16 0.02
N ALA A 107 5.32 5.22 0.76
CA ALA A 107 5.63 5.38 2.17
C ALA A 107 6.69 6.47 2.39
N GLU A 108 7.76 6.48 1.60
CA GLU A 108 8.81 7.52 1.62
C GLU A 108 8.22 8.90 1.33
N ASN A 109 7.36 9.02 0.32
CA ASN A 109 6.65 10.27 0.00
C ASN A 109 5.74 10.76 1.14
N ARG A 110 5.07 9.86 1.87
CA ARG A 110 4.28 10.22 3.06
C ARG A 110 5.16 10.74 4.19
N VAL A 111 6.29 10.09 4.45
CA VAL A 111 7.27 10.50 5.47
C VAL A 111 7.86 11.87 5.12
N SER A 112 8.21 12.12 3.85
CA SER A 112 8.73 13.42 3.40
C SER A 112 7.73 14.55 3.60
N LYS A 113 6.47 14.37 3.18
CA LYS A 113 5.40 15.36 3.41
C LYS A 113 5.17 15.65 4.90
N PHE A 114 5.21 14.61 5.73
CA PHE A 114 5.09 14.77 7.18
C PHE A 114 6.27 15.56 7.77
N ARG A 115 7.50 15.27 7.34
CA ARG A 115 8.70 16.03 7.75
C ARG A 115 8.62 17.50 7.35
N GLU A 116 8.20 17.80 6.13
CA GLU A 116 7.99 19.18 5.67
C GLU A 116 6.96 19.91 6.54
N SER A 117 5.85 19.25 6.88
CA SER A 117 4.83 19.83 7.76
C SER A 117 5.37 20.14 9.16
N ILE A 118 6.20 19.26 9.74
CA ILE A 118 6.82 19.49 11.06
C ILE A 118 7.82 20.66 10.99
N THR A 119 8.58 20.77 9.91
CA THR A 119 9.52 21.89 9.72
C THR A 119 8.79 23.22 9.70
N HIS A 120 7.72 23.35 8.90
CA HIS A 120 6.91 24.57 8.87
C HIS A 120 6.30 24.89 10.23
N GLN A 121 5.74 23.89 10.92
CA GLN A 121 5.16 24.10 12.25
C GLN A 121 6.21 24.58 13.27
N LYS A 122 7.45 24.08 13.18
CA LYS A 122 8.56 24.52 14.02
C LYS A 122 8.95 25.98 13.74
N GLU A 123 8.97 26.38 12.48
CA GLU A 123 9.26 27.77 12.08
C GLU A 123 8.16 28.73 12.54
N ASP A 124 6.89 28.34 12.41
CA ASP A 124 5.75 29.11 12.90
C ASP A 124 5.79 29.31 14.41
N ILE A 125 6.07 28.25 15.18
CA ILE A 125 6.21 28.34 16.65
C ILE A 125 7.36 29.28 17.02
N LYS A 126 8.51 29.16 16.34
CA LYS A 126 9.65 30.04 16.58
C LYS A 126 9.31 31.50 16.29
N PHE A 127 8.56 31.76 15.22
CA PHE A 127 8.09 33.10 14.87
C PHE A 127 7.16 33.66 15.96
N GLN A 128 6.17 32.89 16.41
CA GLN A 128 5.25 33.29 17.48
C GLN A 128 5.97 33.63 18.79
N ILE A 129 6.96 32.84 19.20
CA ILE A 129 7.76 33.10 20.40
C ILE A 129 8.53 34.42 20.25
N ASN A 130 9.14 34.67 19.09
CA ASN A 130 9.88 35.92 18.87
C ASN A 130 8.97 37.15 18.94
N GLU A 131 7.75 37.07 18.40
CA GLU A 131 6.76 38.15 18.51
C GLU A 131 6.33 38.37 19.95
N GLN A 132 6.13 37.30 20.73
CA GLN A 132 5.84 37.43 22.17
C GLN A 132 6.99 38.08 22.93
N ILE A 133 8.24 37.72 22.64
CA ILE A 133 9.43 38.35 23.24
C ILE A 133 9.49 39.84 22.91
N ARG A 134 9.25 40.23 21.65
CA ARG A 134 9.19 41.65 21.25
C ARG A 134 8.12 42.41 22.03
N ALA A 135 6.92 41.84 22.13
CA ALA A 135 5.82 42.46 22.87
C ALA A 135 6.16 42.62 24.37
N ILE A 136 6.83 41.64 24.98
CA ILE A 136 7.30 41.72 26.37
C ILE A 136 8.36 42.81 26.52
N ASN A 137 9.36 42.85 25.64
CA ASN A 137 10.42 43.87 25.70
C ASN A 137 9.86 45.28 25.55
N GLN A 138 8.92 45.49 24.63
CA GLN A 138 8.25 46.77 24.46
C GLN A 138 7.50 47.21 25.74
N LYS A 139 6.82 46.28 26.42
CA LYS A 139 6.16 46.55 27.70
C LYS A 139 7.17 46.93 28.80
N ILE A 140 8.33 46.26 28.84
CA ILE A 140 9.41 46.57 29.78
C ILE A 140 9.95 47.99 29.54
N GLU A 141 10.19 48.37 28.28
CA GLU A 141 10.64 49.73 27.93
C GLU A 141 9.64 50.81 28.35
N ILE A 142 8.34 50.59 28.08
CA ILE A 142 7.27 51.51 28.49
C ILE A 142 7.26 51.67 30.03
N TRP A 143 7.39 50.55 30.76
CA TRP A 143 7.44 50.59 32.23
C TRP A 143 8.68 51.34 32.74
N ALA A 144 9.85 51.11 32.15
CA ALA A 144 11.08 51.81 32.51
C ALA A 144 10.98 53.33 32.30
N GLN A 145 10.36 53.77 31.20
CA GLN A 145 10.10 55.20 30.93
C GLN A 145 9.16 55.81 31.98
N PHE A 146 8.10 55.09 32.36
CA PHE A 146 7.15 55.55 33.38
C PHE A 146 7.84 55.75 34.76
N VAL A 147 8.70 54.81 35.16
CA VAL A 147 9.45 54.92 36.43
C VAL A 147 10.43 56.10 36.41
N GLN A 148 11.12 56.34 35.30
CA GLN A 148 12.03 57.49 35.17
C GLN A 148 11.30 58.83 35.28
N ASN A 149 10.14 58.97 34.64
CA ASN A 149 9.35 60.20 34.70
C ASN A 149 8.74 60.43 36.10
N SER A 150 8.33 59.36 36.79
CA SER A 150 7.73 59.47 38.13
C SER A 150 8.72 59.93 39.21
N ASN A 151 10.02 59.69 39.02
CA ASN A 151 11.09 60.15 39.92
C ASN A 151 11.60 61.55 39.59
N ALA A 152 11.19 62.15 38.47
CA ALA A 152 11.57 63.51 38.07
C ALA A 152 10.62 64.59 38.62
N ASP A 153 9.43 64.19 39.09
CA ASP A 153 8.38 65.07 39.65
C ASP A 153 8.35 65.09 41.20
N GLN A 154 9.35 64.49 41.88
CA GLN A 154 9.58 64.56 43.34
C GLN A 154 10.80 65.43 43.65
#